data_AF-A0A7C4JQ05-F1
#
_entry.id   AF-A0A7C4JQ05-F1
#
_cell.length_a   1.000
_cell.length_b   1.000
_cell.length_c   1.000
_cell.angle_alpha   90.00
_cell.angle_beta   90.00
_cell.angle_gamma   90.00
#
_symmetry.space_group_name_H-M   'P 1'
#
loop_
_entity.id
_entity.type
_entity.pdbx_description
1 polymer ?
#
loop_
_entity_poly.entity_id
_entity_poly.type
_entity_poly.pdbx_seq_one_letter_code
_entity_poly.pdbx_strand_id
1 'polypeptide(L)'
;MISLRWLSECPNACSQIHICDFALHGVIRVAVNPKACSLCGSCRRTCEKHAIELTEFGPLIKEELCVGCGSCIKICPESALYEEFKGYKVYLGGKLGRHPRLATFLNYFQAEEIPKLFAKF
;
A
#
# COMPACT_ATOMS: atom_id res chain seq x y z
N MET A 1 13.37 -24.21 4.00
CA MET A 1 12.43 -23.13 3.66
C MET A 1 12.74 -21.92 4.52
N ILE A 2 13.24 -20.83 3.93
CA ILE A 2 13.46 -19.57 4.67
C ILE A 2 12.11 -18.85 4.73
N SER A 3 11.51 -18.74 5.92
CA SER A 3 10.31 -17.92 6.12
C SER A 3 10.71 -16.44 6.03
N LEU A 4 10.31 -15.75 4.97
CA LEU A 4 10.59 -14.33 4.76
C LEU A 4 9.64 -13.48 5.63
N ARG A 5 9.99 -13.32 6.91
CA ARG A 5 9.21 -12.51 7.87
C ARG A 5 9.22 -11.00 7.57
N TRP A 6 10.15 -10.56 6.73
CA TRP A 6 10.38 -9.16 6.42
C TRP A 6 9.69 -8.69 5.12
N LEU A 7 8.92 -9.52 4.42
CA LEU A 7 8.23 -9.15 3.18
C LEU A 7 6.74 -9.50 3.25
N SER A 8 5.88 -8.53 2.96
CA SER A 8 4.46 -8.77 2.71
C SER A 8 3.99 -7.92 1.52
N GLU A 9 3.52 -8.56 0.45
CA GLU A 9 3.08 -7.87 -0.77
C GLU A 9 1.59 -7.50 -0.76
N CYS A 10 0.90 -7.72 0.37
CA CYS A 10 -0.52 -7.44 0.50
C CYS A 10 -0.78 -6.69 1.81
N PRO A 11 -1.88 -5.90 1.88
CA PRO A 11 -2.20 -5.05 3.03
C PRO A 11 -2.40 -5.81 4.34
N ASN A 12 -2.58 -7.14 4.29
CA ASN A 12 -2.80 -7.98 5.46
C ASN A 12 -1.55 -8.12 6.34
N ALA A 13 -0.35 -7.86 5.79
CA ALA A 13 0.88 -7.78 6.58
C ALA A 13 1.21 -9.05 7.41
N CYS A 14 0.70 -10.22 7.02
CA CYS A 14 0.77 -11.47 7.82
C CYS A 14 2.19 -11.94 8.14
N SER A 15 3.19 -11.49 7.37
CA SER A 15 4.59 -11.88 7.56
C SER A 15 5.24 -11.31 8.81
N GLN A 16 4.54 -10.49 9.61
CA GLN A 16 5.05 -9.84 10.83
C GLN A 16 5.99 -8.66 10.54
N ILE A 17 5.80 -7.99 9.41
CA ILE A 17 6.62 -6.87 8.93
C ILE A 17 6.81 -5.72 9.94
N HIS A 18 5.85 -5.52 10.86
CA HIS A 18 5.91 -4.45 11.85
C HIS A 18 6.79 -4.78 13.06
N ILE A 19 7.32 -6.00 13.19
CA ILE A 19 8.19 -6.43 14.30
C ILE A 19 9.54 -6.97 13.83
N CYS A 20 9.94 -6.67 12.58
CA CYS A 20 11.25 -7.00 12.02
C CYS A 20 12.16 -5.77 11.98
N ASP A 21 13.48 -5.98 12.04
CA ASP A 21 14.48 -4.91 11.98
C ASP A 21 14.47 -4.17 10.63
N PHE A 22 14.11 -4.87 9.56
CA PHE A 22 13.85 -4.33 8.23
C PHE A 22 12.62 -5.03 7.68
N ALA A 23 11.72 -4.29 7.03
CA ALA A 23 10.59 -4.90 6.35
C ALA A 23 10.10 -4.11 5.14
N LEU A 24 9.54 -4.84 4.17
CA LEU A 24 8.93 -4.38 2.95
C LEU A 24 7.44 -4.69 2.99
N HIS A 25 6.61 -3.67 2.79
CA HIS A 25 5.16 -3.81 2.65
C HIS A 25 4.73 -3.29 1.29
N GLY A 26 4.33 -4.20 0.40
CA GLY A 26 3.84 -3.86 -0.93
C GLY A 26 2.64 -2.91 -0.85
N VAL A 27 2.66 -1.88 -1.68
CA VAL A 27 1.62 -0.86 -1.72
C VAL A 27 1.44 -0.34 -3.15
N ILE A 28 0.19 -0.02 -3.48
CA ILE A 28 -0.18 0.76 -4.66
C ILE A 28 -0.75 2.10 -4.19
N ARG A 29 -0.25 3.21 -4.73
CA ARG A 29 -0.95 4.49 -4.66
C ARG A 29 -1.80 4.64 -5.91
N VAL A 30 -3.04 5.05 -5.69
CA VAL A 30 -4.06 5.07 -6.72
C VAL A 30 -4.31 6.52 -7.12
N ALA A 31 -4.26 6.81 -8.41
CA ALA A 31 -4.74 8.07 -8.95
C ALA A 31 -6.07 7.87 -9.69
N VAL A 32 -6.79 8.97 -9.89
CA VAL A 32 -8.13 8.99 -10.49
C VAL A 32 -8.10 9.90 -11.71
N ASN A 33 -8.73 9.44 -12.81
CA ASN A 33 -9.11 10.26 -13.95
C ASN A 33 -10.62 10.54 -13.88
N PRO A 34 -11.04 11.68 -13.33
CA PRO A 34 -12.44 12.10 -13.26
C PRO A 34 -13.21 12.00 -14.57
N LYS A 35 -12.56 12.34 -15.69
CA LYS A 35 -13.22 12.42 -17.00
C LYS A 35 -13.66 11.06 -17.55
N ALA A 36 -13.00 9.99 -17.11
CA ALA A 36 -13.37 8.63 -17.47
C ALA A 36 -14.42 8.03 -16.54
N CYS A 37 -14.72 8.67 -15.39
CA CYS A 37 -15.57 8.05 -14.38
C CYS A 37 -17.06 8.19 -14.71
N SER A 38 -17.78 7.07 -14.75
CA SER A 38 -19.24 7.01 -14.90
C SER A 38 -20.01 7.13 -13.58
N LEU A 39 -19.33 7.42 -12.46
CA LEU A 39 -19.91 7.48 -11.10
C LEU A 39 -20.67 6.21 -10.64
N CYS A 40 -20.42 5.05 -11.26
CA CYS A 40 -21.10 3.78 -10.96
C CYS A 40 -20.90 3.24 -9.53
N GLY A 41 -19.88 3.75 -8.83
CA GLY A 41 -19.60 3.47 -7.42
C GLY A 41 -19.02 2.10 -7.10
N SER A 42 -18.57 1.32 -8.09
CA SER A 42 -17.95 0.00 -7.85
C SER A 42 -16.69 0.07 -6.98
N CYS A 43 -15.87 1.10 -7.18
CA CYS A 43 -14.67 1.35 -6.36
C CYS A 43 -15.02 1.58 -4.88
N ARG A 44 -16.08 2.36 -4.60
CA ARG A 44 -16.56 2.60 -3.23
C ARG A 44 -17.08 1.32 -2.57
N ARG A 45 -17.86 0.51 -3.30
CA ARG A 45 -18.43 -0.74 -2.77
C ARG A 45 -17.37 -1.80 -2.46
N THR A 46 -16.32 -1.92 -3.26
CA THR A 46 -15.25 -2.91 -3.04
C THR A 46 -14.25 -2.50 -1.94
N CYS A 47 -14.25 -1.24 -1.53
CA CYS A 47 -13.27 -0.73 -0.58
C CYS A 47 -13.61 -1.14 0.86
N GLU A 48 -12.99 -2.21 1.35
CA GLU A 48 -13.15 -2.71 2.73
C GLU A 48 -12.78 -1.68 3.81
N LYS A 49 -11.89 -0.74 3.48
CA LYS A 49 -11.46 0.32 4.40
C LYS A 49 -12.30 1.58 4.31
N HIS A 50 -13.32 1.59 3.45
CA HIS A 50 -14.18 2.74 3.21
C HIS A 50 -13.40 4.02 2.89
N ALA A 51 -12.25 3.87 2.23
CA ALA A 51 -11.34 4.97 1.89
C ALA A 51 -11.79 5.78 0.66
N ILE A 52 -12.89 5.39 0.00
CA ILE A 52 -13.35 6.04 -1.24
C ILE A 52 -14.70 6.72 -1.01
N GLU A 53 -14.72 8.02 -1.21
CA GLU A 53 -15.91 8.85 -1.25
C GLU A 53 -16.26 9.19 -2.70
N LEU A 54 -17.55 9.14 -3.06
CA LEU A 54 -17.99 9.55 -4.40
C LEU A 54 -18.48 10.99 -4.32
N THR A 55 -17.84 11.87 -5.07
CA THR A 55 -18.23 13.27 -5.22
C THR A 55 -18.84 13.49 -6.61
N GLU A 56 -19.37 14.68 -6.86
CA GLU A 56 -19.84 15.08 -8.20
C GLU A 56 -18.71 15.08 -9.26
N PHE A 57 -17.45 15.22 -8.83
CA PHE A 57 -16.27 15.22 -9.70
C PHE A 57 -15.60 13.83 -9.81
N GLY A 58 -16.18 12.79 -9.23
CA GLY A 58 -15.61 11.45 -9.22
C GLY A 58 -15.15 10.96 -7.84
N PRO A 59 -14.48 9.79 -7.81
CA PRO A 59 -13.97 9.19 -6.59
C PRO A 59 -12.87 10.06 -5.96
N LEU A 60 -13.05 10.42 -4.69
CA LEU A 60 -12.02 10.99 -3.83
C LEU A 60 -11.48 9.88 -2.91
N ILE A 61 -10.16 9.73 -2.85
CA ILE A 61 -9.48 8.74 -2.02
C ILE A 61 -8.96 9.42 -0.76
N LYS A 62 -9.37 8.90 0.41
CA LYS A 62 -8.86 9.28 1.73
C LYS A 62 -7.59 8.49 2.01
N GLU A 63 -6.45 9.09 1.73
CA GLU A 63 -5.13 8.45 1.82
C GLU A 63 -4.83 7.89 3.21
N GLU A 64 -5.34 8.51 4.26
CA GLU A 64 -5.20 8.06 5.65
C GLU A 64 -5.92 6.73 5.95
N LEU A 65 -6.95 6.39 5.17
CA LEU A 65 -7.67 5.11 5.27
C LEU A 65 -7.21 4.10 4.21
N CYS A 66 -6.59 4.58 3.13
CA CYS A 66 -6.17 3.75 2.02
C CYS A 66 -5.01 2.84 2.40
N VAL A 67 -5.23 1.53 2.34
CA VAL A 67 -4.18 0.52 2.57
C VAL A 67 -3.42 0.16 1.30
N GLY A 68 -3.75 0.78 0.16
CA GLY A 68 -3.06 0.58 -1.12
C GLY A 68 -3.17 -0.83 -1.70
N CYS A 69 -4.31 -1.49 -1.53
CA CYS A 69 -4.55 -2.86 -2.01
C CYS A 69 -4.84 -2.98 -3.52
N GLY A 70 -5.20 -1.86 -4.17
CA GLY A 70 -5.52 -1.82 -5.61
C GLY A 70 -6.85 -2.47 -6.01
N SER A 71 -7.70 -2.95 -5.09
CA SER A 71 -8.98 -3.57 -5.45
C SER A 71 -9.90 -2.64 -6.25
N CYS A 72 -9.87 -1.34 -5.95
CA CYS A 72 -10.65 -0.32 -6.66
C CYS A 72 -10.24 -0.14 -8.13
N ILE A 73 -8.95 -0.32 -8.46
CA ILE A 73 -8.45 -0.29 -9.83
C ILE A 73 -9.03 -1.48 -10.60
N LYS A 74 -8.89 -2.70 -10.03
CA LYS A 74 -9.31 -3.94 -10.68
C LYS A 74 -10.81 -4.00 -10.99
N ILE A 75 -11.64 -3.42 -10.13
CA ILE A 75 -13.10 -3.47 -10.29
C ILE A 75 -13.68 -2.33 -11.14
N CYS A 76 -12.88 -1.32 -11.49
CA CYS A 76 -13.39 -0.14 -12.19
C CYS A 76 -13.66 -0.48 -13.66
N PRO A 77 -14.93 -0.49 -14.11
CA PRO A 77 -15.25 -0.85 -15.50
C PRO A 77 -14.70 0.18 -16.50
N GLU A 78 -14.62 1.45 -16.09
CA GLU A 78 -14.14 2.55 -16.93
C GLU A 78 -12.62 2.72 -16.92
N SER A 79 -11.91 1.94 -16.09
CA SER A 79 -10.47 2.17 -15.83
C SER A 79 -10.15 3.60 -15.37
N ALA A 80 -11.10 4.25 -14.68
CA ALA A 80 -10.95 5.61 -14.18
C ALA A 80 -10.00 5.72 -12.97
N LEU A 81 -9.65 4.59 -12.32
CA LEU A 81 -8.63 4.52 -11.28
C LEU A 81 -7.43 3.73 -11.82
N TYR A 82 -6.21 4.21 -11.57
CA TYR A 82 -4.98 3.59 -12.08
C TYR A 82 -3.83 3.66 -11.08
N GLU A 83 -2.81 2.84 -11.31
CA GLU A 83 -1.59 2.77 -10.50
C GLU A 83 -0.74 4.04 -10.75
N GLU A 84 -0.76 5.00 -9.82
CA GLU A 84 0.16 6.16 -9.84
C GLU A 84 1.57 5.74 -9.42
N PHE A 85 1.63 4.85 -8.42
CA PHE A 85 2.86 4.29 -7.90
C PHE A 85 2.64 2.86 -7.44
N LYS A 86 3.62 2.00 -7.72
CA LYS A 86 3.70 0.64 -7.21
C LYS A 86 5.10 0.42 -6.64
N GLY A 87 5.14 -0.06 -5.40
CA GLY A 87 6.40 -0.26 -4.70
C GLY A 87 6.16 -0.72 -3.27
N TYR A 88 7.02 -0.28 -2.36
CA TYR A 88 7.04 -0.75 -0.98
C TYR A 88 7.04 0.41 0.01
N LYS A 89 6.22 0.30 1.06
CA LYS A 89 6.47 1.01 2.32
C LYS A 89 7.59 0.26 3.04
N VAL A 90 8.70 0.93 3.32
CA VAL A 90 9.83 0.36 4.05
C VAL A 90 9.73 0.71 5.52
N TYR A 91 9.92 -0.28 6.39
CA TYR A 91 9.92 -0.13 7.84
C TYR A 91 11.26 -0.58 8.43
N LEU A 92 11.71 0.09 9.49
CA LEU A 92 12.98 -0.16 10.17
C LEU A 92 12.85 -0.27 11.69
N GLY A 93 13.71 -1.08 12.32
CA GLY A 93 13.98 -1.09 13.76
C GLY A 93 12.95 -1.80 14.64
N GLY A 94 12.05 -2.60 14.06
CA GLY A 94 11.11 -3.44 14.81
C GLY A 94 11.79 -4.65 15.43
N LYS A 95 11.30 -5.10 16.59
CA LYS A 95 11.80 -6.30 17.29
C LYS A 95 10.76 -6.90 18.21
N LEU A 96 10.72 -8.23 18.29
CA LEU A 96 9.84 -8.97 19.22
C LEU A 96 10.55 -9.48 20.49
N GLY A 97 11.88 -9.33 20.57
CA GLY A 97 12.68 -9.84 21.71
C GLY A 97 12.37 -9.18 23.05
N ARG A 98 13.27 -9.34 24.04
CA ARG A 98 13.11 -8.95 25.46
C ARG A 98 12.44 -7.59 25.72
N HIS A 99 12.70 -6.59 24.87
CA HIS A 99 12.00 -5.31 24.88
C HIS A 99 11.32 -5.11 23.52
N PRO A 100 10.05 -5.51 23.34
CA PRO A 100 9.37 -5.41 22.06
C PRO A 100 9.23 -3.96 21.59
N ARG A 101 9.30 -3.75 20.28
CA ARG A 101 9.13 -2.44 19.64
C ARG A 101 8.63 -2.62 18.20
N LEU A 102 7.67 -1.81 17.79
CA LEU A 102 7.22 -1.77 16.40
C LEU A 102 8.21 -1.03 15.51
N ALA A 103 8.33 -1.48 14.27
CA ALA A 103 9.14 -0.84 13.26
C ALA A 103 8.58 0.55 12.90
N THR A 104 9.48 1.48 12.63
CA THR A 104 9.15 2.84 12.19
C THR A 104 9.08 2.87 10.67
N PHE A 105 8.04 3.53 10.13
CA PHE A 105 7.95 3.78 8.69
C PHE A 105 9.08 4.72 8.26
N LEU A 106 9.85 4.32 7.24
CA LEU A 106 10.94 5.11 6.69
C LEU A 106 10.46 5.97 5.52
N ASN A 107 10.12 5.33 4.40
CA ASN A 107 9.63 5.97 3.20
C ASN A 107 9.03 4.94 2.22
N TYR A 108 8.49 5.43 1.11
CA TYR A 108 8.13 4.65 -0.07
C TYR A 108 9.32 4.48 -1.01
N PHE A 109 9.47 3.30 -1.58
CA PHE A 109 10.52 2.99 -2.57
C PHE A 109 9.97 2.12 -3.69
N GLN A 110 10.42 2.37 -4.92
CA GLN A 110 10.29 1.41 -6.01
C GLN A 110 11.23 0.22 -5.79
N ALA A 111 10.95 -0.90 -6.45
CA ALA A 111 11.67 -2.15 -6.21
C ALA A 111 13.17 -2.02 -6.52
N GLU A 112 13.51 -1.24 -7.53
CA GLU A 112 14.86 -1.01 -8.03
C GLU A 112 15.69 -0.10 -7.10
N GLU A 113 15.02 0.63 -6.20
CA GLU A 113 15.66 1.51 -5.23
C GLU A 113 16.07 0.77 -3.96
N ILE A 114 15.41 -0.35 -3.64
CA ILE A 114 15.63 -1.10 -2.40
C ILE A 114 17.08 -1.60 -2.26
N PRO A 115 17.71 -2.22 -3.28
CA PRO A 115 19.11 -2.63 -3.15
C PRO A 115 20.06 -1.46 -2.87
N LYS A 116 19.72 -0.26 -3.36
CA LYS A 116 20.54 0.95 -3.18
C LYS A 116 20.52 1.47 -1.74
N LEU A 117 19.50 1.11 -0.93
CA LEU A 117 19.46 1.44 0.50
C LEU A 117 20.62 0.82 1.27
N PHE A 118 21.09 -0.33 0.80
CA PHE A 118 22.16 -1.07 1.47
C PHE A 118 23.54 -0.77 0.89
N ALA A 119 23.62 -0.08 -0.25
CA ALA A 119 24.89 0.22 -0.93
C ALA A 119 25.82 1.19 -0.17
N LYS A 120 25.36 1.75 0.95
CA LYS A 120 26.15 2.63 1.84
C LYS A 120 26.70 1.91 3.08
N PHE A 121 26.43 0.61 3.22
CA PHE A 121 26.98 -0.27 4.26
C PHE A 121 27.96 -1.25 3.63
#